data_AF-A0A965J0V9-F1
#
_entry.id   AF-A0A965J0V9-F1
#
_cell.length_a   1.000
_cell.length_b   1.000
_cell.length_c   1.000
_cell.angle_alpha   90.00
_cell.angle_beta   90.00
_cell.angle_gamma   90.00
#
_symmetry.space_group_name_H-M   'P 1'
#
loop_
_entity.id
_entity.type
_entity.pdbx_description
1 polymer ?
#
loop_
_entity_poly.entity_id
_entity_poly.type
_entity_poly.pdbx_seq_one_letter_code
_entity_poly.pdbx_strand_id
1 'polypeptide(L)'
;MASGSSAKKVARLASKGKGKKVRFQGGTVFPMTMAIVILLGLGLVVYARQSAPSANTPPTVNDHWHVSYGFYACDQQLKDLVGTKEDPVDPLFVKYGIHSHNDGVIHWHPQALATGRRAKLGLFLETYGVKVNTDGITFGGDQNDGKDYLVKSTKCKDKSGKEVEAQVSVTVWEQYDKPDAKKKYITDFDNIRIDKDGMAIMIAYTAPGTDIPMPASASNLPELGAADSSGATSTTGREQPLPP
;
A
#
# COMPACT_ATOMS: atom_id res chain seq x y z
N MET A 1 61.52 80.98 10.90
CA MET A 1 60.06 80.84 10.68
C MET A 1 59.81 79.75 9.65
N ALA A 2 59.44 78.54 10.06
CA ALA A 2 58.86 77.52 9.18
C ALA A 2 58.01 76.57 10.02
N SER A 3 56.84 77.07 10.40
CA SER A 3 55.73 76.26 10.90
C SER A 3 55.16 75.42 9.76
N GLY A 4 54.87 74.15 10.05
CA GLY A 4 53.77 73.45 9.41
C GLY A 4 54.08 72.70 8.11
N SER A 5 54.13 71.36 8.20
CA SER A 5 53.55 70.47 7.19
C SER A 5 53.53 69.01 7.65
N SER A 6 54.50 68.58 8.46
CA SER A 6 54.69 67.16 8.78
C SER A 6 53.66 66.62 9.79
N ALA A 7 53.37 67.35 10.87
CA ALA A 7 52.44 66.87 11.91
C ALA A 7 50.99 66.71 11.40
N LYS A 8 50.52 67.58 10.50
CA LYS A 8 49.17 67.46 9.90
C LYS A 8 49.07 66.32 8.88
N LYS A 9 50.16 65.96 8.18
CA LYS A 9 50.18 64.80 7.27
C LYS A 9 50.18 63.47 8.02
N VAL A 10 50.90 63.38 9.14
CA VAL A 10 50.98 62.16 9.96
C VAL A 10 49.64 61.92 10.70
N ALA A 11 48.98 62.97 11.19
CA ALA A 11 47.65 62.86 11.80
C ALA A 11 46.55 62.40 10.81
N ARG A 12 46.67 62.74 9.52
CA ARG A 12 45.70 62.36 8.48
C ARG A 12 45.90 60.93 7.96
N LEU A 13 47.09 60.37 8.14
CA LEU A 13 47.39 58.95 7.86
C LEU A 13 46.96 58.04 9.01
N ALA A 14 47.11 58.49 10.27
CA ALA A 14 46.63 57.75 11.44
C ALA A 14 45.10 57.62 11.48
N SER A 15 44.35 58.60 10.96
CA SER A 15 42.88 58.53 10.90
C SER A 15 42.34 57.65 9.76
N LYS A 16 43.18 57.33 8.76
CA LYS A 16 42.78 56.53 7.58
C LYS A 16 43.08 55.04 7.70
N GLY A 17 43.84 54.63 8.71
CA GLY A 17 44.17 53.23 9.01
C GLY A 17 43.14 52.48 9.85
N LYS A 18 41.97 53.08 10.14
CA LYS A 18 40.86 52.37 10.78
C LYS A 18 40.21 51.46 9.75
N GLY A 19 40.86 50.32 9.49
CA GLY A 19 40.28 49.23 8.71
C GLY A 19 38.86 48.99 9.22
N LYS A 20 37.88 49.27 8.37
CA LYS A 20 36.48 49.00 8.67
C LYS A 20 36.42 47.49 8.83
N LYS A 21 36.43 46.99 10.07
CA LYS A 21 36.15 45.59 10.35
C LYS A 21 34.75 45.37 9.79
N VAL A 22 34.67 44.82 8.59
CA VAL A 22 33.46 44.20 8.10
C VAL A 22 33.26 43.02 9.04
N ARG A 23 32.57 43.29 10.16
CA ARG A 23 31.91 42.22 10.90
C ARG A 23 30.95 41.65 9.88
N PHE A 24 31.30 40.50 9.32
CA PHE A 24 30.26 39.60 8.85
C PHE A 24 29.39 39.34 10.07
N GLN A 25 28.34 40.14 10.25
CA GLN A 25 27.14 39.73 10.95
C GLN A 25 26.51 38.65 10.09
N GLY A 26 27.16 37.49 9.98
CA GLY A 26 26.49 36.28 9.54
C GLY A 26 25.46 36.00 10.61
N GLY A 27 24.21 36.40 10.36
CA GLY A 27 23.12 36.18 11.30
C GLY A 27 23.05 34.69 11.62
N THR A 28 22.98 34.35 12.91
CA THR A 28 22.87 32.97 13.40
C THR A 28 21.61 32.26 12.89
N VAL A 29 20.67 33.02 12.31
CA VAL A 29 19.46 32.52 11.66
C VAL A 29 19.78 31.52 10.55
N PHE A 30 20.70 31.83 9.63
CA PHE A 30 21.02 30.92 8.52
C PHE A 30 21.58 29.55 9.00
N PRO A 31 22.64 29.49 9.83
CA PRO A 31 23.14 28.22 10.33
C PRO A 31 22.14 27.50 11.25
N MET A 32 21.31 28.22 12.01
CA MET A 32 20.26 27.62 12.85
C MET A 32 19.17 26.96 12.00
N THR A 33 18.68 27.62 10.96
CA THR A 33 17.72 27.05 10.02
C THR A 33 18.29 25.81 9.33
N MET A 34 19.55 25.85 8.89
CA MET A 34 20.22 24.68 8.31
C MET A 34 20.35 23.52 9.30
N ALA A 35 20.69 23.79 10.56
CA ALA A 35 20.73 22.75 11.59
C ALA A 35 19.37 22.08 11.81
N ILE A 36 18.28 22.86 11.83
CA ILE A 36 16.92 22.33 11.94
C ILE A 36 16.58 21.43 10.74
N VAL A 37 16.87 21.89 9.52
CA VAL A 37 16.62 21.10 8.29
C VAL A 37 17.39 19.78 8.32
N ILE A 38 18.66 19.79 8.74
CA ILE A 38 19.47 18.57 8.86
C ILE A 38 18.87 17.62 9.91
N LEU A 39 18.47 18.13 11.08
CA LEU A 39 17.85 17.32 12.13
C LEU A 39 16.53 16.70 11.67
N LEU A 40 15.68 17.46 10.98
CA LEU A 40 14.44 16.96 10.37
C LEU A 40 14.73 15.91 9.30
N GLY A 41 15.72 16.14 8.44
CA GLY A 41 16.14 15.20 7.41
C GLY A 41 16.63 13.87 7.99
N LEU A 42 17.50 13.92 9.00
CA LEU A 42 17.95 12.71 9.71
C LEU A 42 16.79 12.00 10.41
N GLY A 43 15.87 12.75 11.03
CA GLY A 43 14.67 12.19 11.64
C GLY A 43 13.80 11.42 10.63
N LEU A 44 13.58 11.98 9.44
CA LEU A 44 12.87 11.32 8.36
C LEU A 44 13.59 10.05 7.88
N VAL A 45 14.92 10.08 7.74
CA VAL A 45 15.70 8.90 7.34
C VAL A 45 15.62 7.78 8.38
N VAL A 46 15.73 8.11 9.67
CA VAL A 46 15.59 7.12 10.75
C VAL A 46 14.17 6.55 10.77
N TYR A 47 13.15 7.40 10.66
CA TYR A 47 11.76 6.95 10.59
C TYR A 47 11.51 6.03 9.40
N ALA A 48 12.02 6.39 8.22
CA ALA A 48 11.89 5.56 7.01
C ALA A 48 12.59 4.20 7.17
N ARG A 49 13.77 4.16 7.80
CA ARG A 49 14.51 2.91 8.09
C ARG A 49 13.78 2.02 9.09
N GLN A 50 13.20 2.58 10.15
CA GLN A 50 12.47 1.81 11.17
C GLN A 50 11.10 1.33 10.67
N SER A 51 10.46 2.09 9.79
CA SER A 51 9.17 1.74 9.20
C SER A 51 9.27 0.71 8.08
N ALA A 52 10.48 0.48 7.55
CA ALA A 52 10.75 -0.63 6.66
C ALA A 52 10.62 -1.96 7.44
N PRO A 53 9.78 -2.90 6.99
CA PRO A 53 9.74 -4.25 7.53
C PRO A 53 11.13 -4.89 7.53
N SER A 54 11.46 -5.64 8.57
CA SER A 54 12.65 -6.49 8.54
C SER A 54 12.49 -7.53 7.44
N ALA A 55 13.59 -7.87 6.76
CA ALA A 55 13.60 -8.90 5.71
C ALA A 55 13.13 -10.28 6.21
N ASN A 56 13.02 -10.46 7.54
CA ASN A 56 12.62 -11.71 8.18
C ASN A 56 11.16 -11.72 8.66
N THR A 57 10.41 -10.62 8.55
CA THR A 57 8.98 -10.61 8.92
C THR A 57 8.15 -10.99 7.70
N PRO A 58 7.45 -12.14 7.68
CA PRO A 58 6.62 -12.52 6.55
C PRO A 58 5.42 -11.58 6.32
N PRO A 59 4.94 -11.45 5.08
CA PRO A 59 5.54 -12.08 3.89
C PRO A 59 6.81 -11.36 3.46
N THR A 60 7.77 -12.11 2.96
CA THR A 60 9.08 -11.68 2.45
C THR A 60 9.08 -11.73 0.92
N VAL A 61 10.09 -11.16 0.28
CA VAL A 61 10.17 -11.16 -1.19
C VAL A 61 10.32 -12.55 -1.83
N ASN A 62 10.56 -13.58 -1.04
CA ASN A 62 10.66 -14.97 -1.50
C ASN A 62 9.35 -15.75 -1.32
N ASP A 63 8.37 -15.17 -0.62
CA ASP A 63 7.10 -15.81 -0.34
C ASP A 63 6.14 -15.71 -1.53
N HIS A 64 5.30 -16.74 -1.67
CA HIS A 64 4.23 -16.85 -2.66
C HIS A 64 2.97 -17.23 -1.90
N TRP A 65 2.10 -16.26 -1.64
CA TRP A 65 0.90 -16.49 -0.84
C TRP A 65 -0.35 -16.35 -1.68
N HIS A 66 -1.33 -17.18 -1.38
CA HIS A 66 -2.62 -17.26 -2.03
C HIS A 66 -3.70 -16.99 -0.99
N VAL A 67 -4.50 -15.97 -1.24
CA VAL A 67 -5.59 -15.59 -0.35
C VAL A 67 -6.88 -15.61 -1.14
N SER A 68 -7.80 -16.51 -0.78
CA SER A 68 -9.13 -16.50 -1.36
C SER A 68 -9.82 -15.17 -1.01
N TYR A 69 -10.42 -14.51 -1.99
CA TYR A 69 -11.19 -13.30 -1.76
C TYR A 69 -12.55 -13.32 -2.45
N GLY A 70 -13.45 -12.45 -2.01
CA GLY A 70 -14.70 -12.20 -2.69
C GLY A 70 -15.34 -10.90 -2.23
N PHE A 71 -16.30 -10.44 -3.02
CA PHE A 71 -17.20 -9.35 -2.66
C PHE A 71 -18.61 -9.89 -2.52
N TYR A 72 -19.32 -9.52 -1.45
CA TYR A 72 -20.67 -10.00 -1.19
C TYR A 72 -21.63 -8.83 -0.97
N ALA A 73 -22.65 -8.70 -1.82
CA ALA A 73 -23.61 -7.61 -1.72
C ALA A 73 -25.01 -8.16 -1.46
N CYS A 74 -25.61 -7.70 -0.36
CA CYS A 74 -26.91 -8.11 0.16
C CYS A 74 -27.03 -9.63 0.41
N ASP A 75 -27.30 -10.41 -0.64
CA ASP A 75 -27.62 -11.83 -0.62
C ASP A 75 -26.82 -12.66 -1.63
N GLN A 76 -25.87 -12.05 -2.36
CA GLN A 76 -25.10 -12.74 -3.40
C GLN A 76 -23.64 -12.30 -3.44
N GLN A 77 -22.78 -13.23 -3.85
CA GLN A 77 -21.40 -12.92 -4.19
C GLN A 77 -21.37 -12.22 -5.55
N LEU A 78 -20.58 -11.14 -5.65
CA LEU A 78 -20.34 -10.40 -6.87
C LEU A 78 -19.30 -11.10 -7.75
N LYS A 79 -19.09 -10.56 -8.95
CA LYS A 79 -18.04 -11.04 -9.85
C LYS A 79 -16.66 -10.78 -9.24
N ASP A 80 -15.73 -11.68 -9.48
CA ASP A 80 -14.32 -11.50 -9.13
C ASP A 80 -13.73 -10.32 -9.92
N LEU A 81 -12.64 -9.77 -9.40
CA LEU A 81 -11.97 -8.65 -10.08
C LEU A 81 -11.33 -9.13 -11.38
N VAL A 82 -11.37 -8.27 -12.39
CA VAL A 82 -10.91 -8.58 -13.73
C VAL A 82 -9.58 -7.90 -14.04
N GLY A 83 -8.82 -8.51 -14.93
CA GLY A 83 -7.53 -8.03 -15.39
C GLY A 83 -6.42 -8.60 -14.52
N THR A 84 -5.57 -9.42 -15.13
CA THR A 84 -4.48 -10.12 -14.42
C THR A 84 -3.39 -9.17 -13.94
N LYS A 85 -3.32 -7.94 -14.49
CA LYS A 85 -2.28 -6.92 -14.21
C LYS A 85 -0.87 -7.32 -14.63
N GLU A 86 -0.68 -8.54 -15.10
CA GLU A 86 0.54 -9.07 -15.69
C GLU A 86 0.62 -8.77 -17.20
N ASP A 87 -0.53 -8.74 -17.88
CA ASP A 87 -0.61 -8.39 -19.30
C ASP A 87 -1.92 -7.63 -19.63
N PRO A 88 -1.84 -6.33 -20.03
CA PRO A 88 -0.63 -5.50 -19.98
C PRO A 88 -0.16 -5.29 -18.54
N VAL A 89 1.15 -5.16 -18.37
CA VAL A 89 1.78 -4.95 -17.06
C VAL A 89 1.29 -3.65 -16.41
N ASP A 90 0.65 -3.76 -15.25
CA ASP A 90 0.23 -2.61 -14.44
C ASP A 90 1.39 -2.10 -13.56
N PRO A 91 1.61 -0.77 -13.47
CA PRO A 91 2.64 -0.21 -12.57
C PRO A 91 2.48 -0.61 -11.10
N LEU A 92 1.26 -0.81 -10.61
CA LEU A 92 1.00 -1.25 -9.24
C LEU A 92 1.33 -2.72 -9.04
N PHE A 93 1.13 -3.55 -10.07
CA PHE A 93 1.63 -4.93 -10.06
C PHE A 93 3.16 -4.95 -9.98
N VAL A 94 3.88 -4.14 -10.78
CA VAL A 94 5.35 -4.04 -10.66
C VAL A 94 5.79 -3.53 -9.28
N LYS A 95 5.02 -2.61 -8.70
CA LYS A 95 5.35 -1.98 -7.41
C LYS A 95 5.13 -2.90 -6.21
N TYR A 96 4.11 -3.74 -6.24
CA TYR A 96 3.68 -4.53 -5.10
C TYR A 96 3.78 -6.05 -5.31
N GLY A 97 3.69 -6.52 -6.56
CA GLY A 97 3.64 -7.94 -6.94
C GLY A 97 2.36 -8.62 -6.48
N ILE A 98 1.25 -7.89 -6.51
CA ILE A 98 -0.05 -8.37 -6.05
C ILE A 98 -1.01 -8.34 -7.25
N HIS A 99 -1.69 -9.44 -7.52
CA HIS A 99 -2.68 -9.54 -8.58
C HIS A 99 -3.70 -10.67 -8.32
N SER A 100 -4.58 -10.90 -9.28
CA SER A 100 -5.65 -11.92 -9.29
C SER A 100 -5.82 -12.43 -10.73
N HIS A 101 -6.03 -13.73 -10.92
CA HIS A 101 -6.23 -14.34 -12.24
C HIS A 101 -7.70 -14.40 -12.67
N ASN A 102 -8.51 -13.47 -12.18
CA ASN A 102 -9.97 -13.43 -12.31
C ASN A 102 -10.67 -14.68 -11.74
N ASP A 103 -10.06 -15.30 -10.73
CA ASP A 103 -10.45 -16.58 -10.15
C ASP A 103 -10.84 -16.48 -8.66
N GLY A 104 -10.93 -15.24 -8.16
CA GLY A 104 -11.23 -14.97 -6.76
C GLY A 104 -10.05 -15.27 -5.83
N VAL A 105 -8.81 -15.33 -6.33
CA VAL A 105 -7.61 -15.51 -5.51
C VAL A 105 -6.70 -14.29 -5.62
N ILE A 106 -6.22 -13.80 -4.48
CA ILE A 106 -5.15 -12.82 -4.41
C ILE A 106 -3.84 -13.61 -4.47
N HIS A 107 -3.11 -13.44 -5.57
CA HIS A 107 -1.75 -13.90 -5.73
C HIS A 107 -0.82 -12.81 -5.19
N TRP A 108 -0.09 -13.16 -4.14
CA TRP A 108 0.74 -12.22 -3.40
C TRP A 108 2.20 -12.66 -3.50
N HIS A 109 2.92 -12.03 -4.43
CA HIS A 109 4.38 -12.16 -4.66
C HIS A 109 5.05 -10.88 -4.17
N PRO A 110 5.26 -10.71 -2.86
CA PRO A 110 5.50 -9.40 -2.29
C PRO A 110 6.78 -8.77 -2.86
N GLN A 111 6.62 -7.62 -3.50
CA GLN A 111 7.75 -6.73 -3.72
C GLN A 111 8.13 -6.03 -2.43
N ALA A 112 9.27 -5.32 -2.42
CA ALA A 112 9.77 -4.66 -1.22
C ALA A 112 8.65 -3.88 -0.48
N LEU A 113 7.79 -3.15 -1.21
CA LEU A 113 6.71 -2.33 -0.63
C LEU A 113 5.49 -3.11 -0.10
N ALA A 114 5.39 -4.41 -0.36
CA ALA A 114 4.29 -5.29 0.05
C ALA A 114 4.70 -6.37 1.08
N THR A 115 5.90 -6.25 1.67
CA THR A 115 6.44 -7.20 2.66
C THR A 115 6.07 -6.90 4.11
N GLY A 116 6.21 -7.89 4.98
CA GLY A 116 6.10 -7.78 6.43
C GLY A 116 4.88 -6.99 6.86
N ARG A 117 5.06 -5.98 7.72
CA ARG A 117 3.98 -5.10 8.23
C ARG A 117 3.25 -4.26 7.18
N ARG A 118 3.77 -4.18 5.95
CA ARG A 118 3.13 -3.48 4.84
C ARG A 118 2.14 -4.36 4.08
N ALA A 119 2.22 -5.69 4.23
CA ALA A 119 1.28 -6.62 3.63
C ALA A 119 -0.14 -6.43 4.18
N LYS A 120 -0.95 -5.68 3.45
CA LYS A 120 -2.25 -5.20 3.90
C LYS A 120 -3.25 -5.22 2.74
N LEU A 121 -4.48 -5.60 3.03
CA LEU A 121 -5.56 -5.72 2.03
C LEU A 121 -5.70 -4.47 1.16
N GLY A 122 -5.48 -3.27 1.72
CA GLY A 122 -5.53 -2.02 0.97
C GLY A 122 -4.61 -1.96 -0.26
N LEU A 123 -3.47 -2.66 -0.26
CA LEU A 123 -2.57 -2.69 -1.44
C LEU A 123 -3.20 -3.47 -2.61
N PHE A 124 -3.92 -4.55 -2.33
CA PHE A 124 -4.68 -5.28 -3.34
C PHE A 124 -5.84 -4.44 -3.88
N LEU A 125 -6.59 -3.80 -2.99
CA LEU A 125 -7.69 -2.92 -3.36
C LEU A 125 -7.20 -1.73 -4.22
N GLU A 126 -6.07 -1.11 -3.86
CA GLU A 126 -5.43 -0.05 -4.65
C GLU A 126 -5.08 -0.53 -6.06
N THR A 127 -4.52 -1.74 -6.19
CA THR A 127 -4.12 -2.34 -7.48
C THR A 127 -5.28 -2.50 -8.46
N TYR A 128 -6.49 -2.71 -7.93
CA TYR A 128 -7.72 -2.85 -8.73
C TYR A 128 -8.61 -1.61 -8.71
N GLY A 129 -8.15 -0.49 -8.13
CA GLY A 129 -8.93 0.74 -8.05
C GLY A 129 -10.21 0.60 -7.22
N VAL A 130 -10.27 -0.36 -6.30
CA VAL A 130 -11.40 -0.58 -5.40
C VAL A 130 -11.19 0.23 -4.12
N LYS A 131 -12.24 0.92 -3.66
CA LYS A 131 -12.24 1.63 -2.38
C LYS A 131 -13.27 1.00 -1.46
N VAL A 132 -12.84 0.65 -0.25
CA VAL A 132 -13.70 0.05 0.77
C VAL A 132 -13.58 0.89 2.05
N ASN A 133 -14.69 1.47 2.49
CA ASN A 133 -14.75 2.25 3.72
C ASN A 133 -16.12 2.09 4.38
N THR A 134 -16.35 2.79 5.49
CA THR A 134 -17.62 2.70 6.22
C THR A 134 -18.80 3.30 5.45
N ASP A 135 -18.55 4.13 4.43
CA ASP A 135 -19.58 4.72 3.60
C ASP A 135 -19.99 3.81 2.44
N GLY A 136 -19.17 2.82 2.06
CA GLY A 136 -19.50 1.92 0.96
C GLY A 136 -18.32 1.17 0.33
N ILE A 137 -18.63 0.51 -0.79
CA ILE A 137 -17.68 -0.10 -1.71
C ILE A 137 -17.81 0.61 -3.06
N THR A 138 -16.71 1.14 -3.57
CA THR A 138 -16.62 1.76 -4.88
C THR A 138 -15.66 0.97 -5.74
N PHE A 139 -16.12 0.55 -6.91
CA PHE A 139 -15.32 -0.22 -7.86
C PHE A 139 -14.76 0.71 -8.96
N GLY A 140 -13.55 0.39 -9.44
CA GLY A 140 -13.01 1.01 -10.66
C GLY A 140 -13.92 0.73 -11.87
N GLY A 141 -13.85 1.57 -12.92
CA GLY A 141 -14.78 1.49 -14.05
C GLY A 141 -14.77 0.15 -14.81
N ASP A 142 -13.64 -0.56 -14.76
CA ASP A 142 -13.44 -1.90 -15.31
C ASP A 142 -13.92 -3.02 -14.38
N GLN A 143 -14.18 -2.73 -13.10
CA GLN A 143 -14.50 -3.71 -12.07
C GLN A 143 -15.99 -3.68 -11.72
N ASN A 144 -16.65 -4.85 -11.70
CA ASN A 144 -18.07 -4.97 -11.32
C ASN A 144 -18.98 -3.91 -11.99
N ASP A 145 -18.74 -3.65 -13.28
CA ASP A 145 -19.48 -2.68 -14.10
C ASP A 145 -19.42 -1.23 -13.55
N GLY A 146 -18.38 -0.89 -12.77
CA GLY A 146 -18.17 0.43 -12.16
C GLY A 146 -19.20 0.79 -11.09
N LYS A 147 -19.90 -0.20 -10.53
CA LYS A 147 -21.04 0.02 -9.63
C LYS A 147 -20.59 0.45 -8.24
N ASP A 148 -21.24 1.46 -7.67
CA ASP A 148 -21.05 1.87 -6.28
C ASP A 148 -22.11 1.27 -5.35
N TYR A 149 -21.67 0.74 -4.22
CA TYR A 149 -22.52 0.29 -3.11
C TYR A 149 -22.34 1.23 -1.93
N LEU A 150 -23.14 2.30 -1.88
CA LEU A 150 -23.05 3.33 -0.85
C LEU A 150 -24.15 3.14 0.22
N VAL A 151 -23.74 3.13 1.49
CA VAL A 151 -24.61 2.91 2.66
C VAL A 151 -25.83 3.83 2.66
N LYS A 152 -25.64 5.08 2.22
CA LYS A 152 -26.69 6.11 2.21
C LYS A 152 -27.73 5.95 1.10
N SER A 153 -27.43 5.19 0.05
CA SER A 153 -28.30 5.07 -1.14
C SER A 153 -28.81 3.67 -1.40
N THR A 154 -28.05 2.64 -1.02
CA THR A 154 -28.33 1.25 -1.40
C THR A 154 -28.73 0.44 -0.17
N LYS A 155 -29.99 0.00 -0.13
CA LYS A 155 -30.49 -0.84 0.96
C LYS A 155 -30.33 -2.31 0.64
N CYS A 156 -30.28 -3.12 1.68
CA CYS A 156 -30.35 -4.57 1.58
C CYS A 156 -31.52 -5.07 2.41
N LYS A 157 -32.09 -6.21 2.01
CA LYS A 157 -33.09 -6.91 2.82
C LYS A 157 -32.40 -7.62 3.99
N ASP A 158 -32.97 -7.47 5.18
CA ASP A 158 -32.59 -8.28 6.33
C ASP A 158 -33.18 -9.71 6.24
N LYS A 159 -32.90 -10.54 7.24
CA LYS A 159 -33.45 -11.91 7.34
C LYS A 159 -34.99 -11.95 7.39
N SER A 160 -35.63 -10.84 7.72
CA SER A 160 -37.08 -10.67 7.79
C SER A 160 -37.69 -10.20 6.46
N GLY A 161 -36.85 -9.92 5.45
CA GLY A 161 -37.26 -9.37 4.15
C GLY A 161 -37.46 -7.85 4.15
N LYS A 162 -37.10 -7.14 5.22
CA LYS A 162 -37.25 -5.69 5.34
C LYS A 162 -36.03 -4.97 4.78
N GLU A 163 -36.28 -3.93 3.99
CA GLU A 163 -35.23 -3.03 3.49
C GLU A 163 -34.62 -2.23 4.66
N VAL A 164 -33.33 -2.46 4.92
CA VAL A 164 -32.54 -1.78 5.95
C VAL A 164 -31.28 -1.16 5.33
N GLU A 165 -30.71 -0.18 6.03
CA GLU A 165 -29.40 0.34 5.68
C GLU A 165 -28.37 -0.78 5.78
N ALA A 166 -27.58 -0.94 4.71
CA ALA A 166 -26.51 -1.90 4.70
C ALA A 166 -25.28 -1.36 5.44
N GLN A 167 -24.39 -2.26 5.82
CA GLN A 167 -23.12 -1.98 6.44
C GLN A 167 -22.01 -2.68 5.66
N VAL A 168 -20.89 -1.98 5.50
CA VAL A 168 -19.65 -2.58 5.02
C VAL A 168 -18.96 -3.33 6.15
N SER A 169 -18.56 -4.56 5.89
CA SER A 169 -17.73 -5.35 6.81
C SER A 169 -16.82 -6.29 6.05
N VAL A 170 -15.67 -6.62 6.61
CA VAL A 170 -14.75 -7.60 6.05
C VAL A 170 -14.65 -8.77 7.01
N THR A 171 -14.91 -9.98 6.53
CA THR A 171 -14.70 -11.20 7.31
C THR A 171 -13.43 -11.87 6.81
N VAL A 172 -12.52 -12.16 7.74
CA VAL A 172 -11.22 -12.78 7.47
C VAL A 172 -11.21 -14.13 8.16
N TRP A 173 -10.97 -15.18 7.41
CA TRP A 173 -10.68 -16.51 7.94
C TRP A 173 -9.19 -16.73 7.96
N GLU A 174 -8.69 -17.27 9.07
CA GLU A 174 -7.26 -17.55 9.20
C GLU A 174 -6.79 -18.56 8.16
N GLN A 175 -7.62 -19.56 7.82
CA GLN A 175 -7.33 -20.53 6.77
C GLN A 175 -8.61 -20.86 5.99
N TYR A 176 -8.46 -21.15 4.70
CA TYR A 176 -9.54 -21.52 3.79
C TYR A 176 -10.29 -22.80 4.21
N ASP A 177 -9.65 -23.69 4.97
CA ASP A 177 -10.21 -24.95 5.45
C ASP A 177 -10.74 -24.89 6.89
N LYS A 178 -10.70 -23.71 7.53
CA LYS A 178 -11.13 -23.49 8.92
C LYS A 178 -12.26 -22.45 9.01
N PRO A 179 -13.51 -22.83 8.70
CA PRO A 179 -14.63 -21.89 8.65
C PRO A 179 -14.94 -21.20 10.00
N ASP A 180 -14.58 -21.82 11.12
CA ASP A 180 -14.83 -21.31 12.47
C ASP A 180 -13.78 -20.29 12.94
N ALA A 181 -12.57 -20.30 12.34
CA ALA A 181 -11.48 -19.41 12.70
C ALA A 181 -11.58 -18.08 11.95
N LYS A 182 -12.64 -17.30 12.24
CA LYS A 182 -12.95 -16.05 11.53
C LYS A 182 -12.98 -14.81 12.43
N LYS A 183 -12.57 -13.68 11.86
CA LYS A 183 -12.65 -12.35 12.48
C LYS A 183 -13.37 -11.39 11.56
N LYS A 184 -14.31 -10.64 12.12
CA LYS A 184 -15.07 -9.60 11.40
C LYS A 184 -14.51 -8.21 11.73
N TYR A 185 -14.31 -7.41 10.70
CA TYR A 185 -13.91 -6.01 10.73
C TYR A 185 -15.08 -5.16 10.24
N ILE A 186 -15.32 -4.03 10.89
CA ILE A 186 -16.38 -3.06 10.52
C ILE A 186 -15.82 -1.68 10.17
N THR A 187 -14.49 -1.54 10.22
CA THR A 187 -13.73 -0.34 9.88
C THR A 187 -12.27 -0.74 9.62
N ASP A 188 -11.45 0.22 9.23
CA ASP A 188 -10.01 0.08 9.03
C ASP A 188 -9.63 -1.03 8.02
N PHE A 189 -10.45 -1.16 6.98
CA PHE A 189 -10.38 -2.26 6.02
C PHE A 189 -9.05 -2.32 5.27
N ASP A 190 -8.48 -1.16 4.93
CA ASP A 190 -7.20 -1.07 4.23
C ASP A 190 -6.03 -1.61 5.06
N ASN A 191 -6.14 -1.63 6.38
CA ASN A 191 -5.07 -2.05 7.29
C ASN A 191 -5.17 -3.51 7.74
N ILE A 192 -6.15 -4.27 7.23
CA ILE A 192 -6.26 -5.71 7.47
C ILE A 192 -4.98 -6.39 6.96
N ARG A 193 -4.31 -7.09 7.86
CA ARG A 193 -3.02 -7.74 7.60
C ARG A 193 -3.20 -8.99 6.75
N ILE A 194 -2.35 -9.11 5.74
CA ILE A 194 -2.07 -10.38 5.08
C ILE A 194 -0.81 -10.93 5.76
N ASP A 195 -0.98 -11.94 6.62
CA ASP A 195 0.09 -12.42 7.51
C ASP A 195 0.37 -13.92 7.44
N LYS A 196 -0.36 -14.65 6.59
CA LYS A 196 -0.11 -16.05 6.28
C LYS A 196 -0.65 -16.40 4.88
N ASP A 197 -0.12 -17.49 4.33
CA ASP A 197 -0.68 -18.15 3.16
C ASP A 197 -1.99 -18.87 3.48
N GLY A 198 -2.86 -19.05 2.50
CA GLY A 198 -4.09 -19.83 2.62
C GLY A 198 -5.23 -19.12 3.36
N MET A 199 -5.15 -17.80 3.57
CA MET A 199 -6.25 -17.03 4.18
C MET A 199 -7.48 -16.99 3.25
N ALA A 200 -8.64 -16.65 3.81
CA ALA A 200 -9.81 -16.28 3.01
C ALA A 200 -10.42 -14.96 3.51
N ILE A 201 -10.90 -14.12 2.60
CA ILE A 201 -11.37 -12.76 2.90
C ILE A 201 -12.66 -12.46 2.13
N MET A 202 -13.74 -12.16 2.82
CA MET A 202 -14.98 -11.69 2.19
C MET A 202 -15.23 -10.23 2.53
N ILE A 203 -15.31 -9.37 1.52
CA ILE A 203 -15.64 -7.95 1.64
C ILE A 203 -17.15 -7.81 1.38
N ALA A 204 -17.91 -7.54 2.43
CA ALA A 204 -19.37 -7.62 2.41
C ALA A 204 -20.02 -6.24 2.57
N TYR A 205 -21.05 -5.99 1.75
CA TYR A 205 -22.01 -4.90 1.86
C TYR A 205 -23.39 -5.51 2.13
N THR A 206 -23.80 -5.57 3.39
CA THR A 206 -24.97 -6.39 3.79
C THR A 206 -25.80 -5.74 4.89
N ALA A 207 -27.03 -6.21 5.10
CA ALA A 207 -27.79 -5.84 6.29
C ALA A 207 -27.00 -6.21 7.58
N PRO A 208 -27.05 -5.39 8.64
CA PRO A 208 -26.40 -5.71 9.91
C PRO A 208 -26.82 -7.09 10.43
N GLY A 209 -25.85 -7.88 10.92
CA GLY A 209 -26.10 -9.23 11.44
C GLY A 209 -26.29 -10.32 10.39
N THR A 210 -26.09 -10.02 9.10
CA THR A 210 -26.00 -11.03 8.03
C THR A 210 -24.82 -11.96 8.30
N ASP A 211 -25.05 -13.28 8.15
CA ASP A 211 -23.97 -14.26 8.17
C ASP A 211 -23.33 -14.29 6.78
N ILE A 212 -22.01 -14.15 6.76
CA ILE A 212 -21.25 -13.94 5.53
C ILE A 212 -20.56 -15.27 5.20
N PRO A 213 -20.84 -15.86 4.02
CA PRO A 213 -20.18 -17.08 3.61
C PRO A 213 -18.70 -16.83 3.31
N MET A 214 -17.90 -17.88 3.38
CA MET A 214 -16.54 -17.86 2.86
C MET A 214 -16.57 -17.68 1.33
N PRO A 215 -15.56 -17.03 0.72
CA PRO A 215 -15.55 -16.86 -0.73
C PRO A 215 -15.53 -18.18 -1.49
N ALA A 216 -16.18 -18.19 -2.65
CA ALA A 216 -16.32 -19.39 -3.49
C ALA A 216 -14.97 -20.04 -3.86
N SER A 217 -13.91 -19.25 -4.06
CA SER A 217 -12.58 -19.74 -4.42
C SER A 217 -11.88 -20.51 -3.30
N ALA A 218 -12.34 -20.40 -2.04
CA ALA A 218 -11.66 -21.00 -0.89
C ALA A 218 -11.54 -22.52 -1.00
N SER A 219 -12.54 -23.21 -1.55
CA SER A 219 -12.51 -24.67 -1.71
C SER A 219 -11.43 -25.15 -2.68
N ASN A 220 -11.05 -24.30 -3.64
CA ASN A 220 -10.13 -24.63 -4.72
C ASN A 220 -8.80 -23.89 -4.56
N LEU A 221 -8.59 -23.19 -3.45
CA LEU A 221 -7.42 -22.34 -3.21
C LEU A 221 -6.08 -23.11 -3.42
N PRO A 222 -5.93 -24.38 -2.99
CA PRO A 222 -4.70 -25.12 -3.24
C PRO A 222 -4.43 -25.37 -4.73
N GLU A 223 -5.47 -25.66 -5.52
CA GLU A 223 -5.35 -25.95 -6.95
C GLU A 223 -5.04 -24.67 -7.73
N LEU A 224 -5.73 -23.58 -7.40
CA LEU A 224 -5.50 -22.26 -8.02
C LEU A 224 -4.10 -21.72 -7.70
N GLY A 225 -3.63 -21.87 -6.45
CA GLY A 225 -2.27 -21.48 -6.09
C GLY A 225 -1.18 -22.36 -6.73
N ALA A 226 -1.45 -23.65 -6.92
CA ALA A 226 -0.52 -24.52 -7.64
C ALA A 226 -0.40 -24.11 -9.12
N ALA A 227 -1.51 -23.72 -9.76
CA ALA A 227 -1.52 -23.28 -11.16
C ALA A 227 -0.62 -22.05 -11.38
N ASP A 228 -0.67 -21.07 -10.48
CA ASP A 228 0.18 -19.87 -10.53
C ASP A 228 1.68 -20.21 -10.43
N SER A 229 2.06 -21.10 -9.51
CA SER A 229 3.45 -21.54 -9.35
C SER A 229 4.02 -22.28 -10.59
N SER A 230 3.15 -22.85 -11.43
CA SER A 230 3.53 -23.57 -12.66
C SER A 230 3.79 -22.63 -13.86
N GLY A 231 3.32 -21.39 -13.79
CA GLY A 231 3.58 -20.35 -14.81
C GLY A 231 5.02 -19.84 -14.83
N ALA A 232 5.77 -20.05 -13.75
CA ALA A 232 7.19 -19.70 -13.63
C ALA A 232 8.14 -20.73 -14.28
N THR A 233 7.68 -21.48 -15.28
CA THR A 233 8.57 -22.39 -16.03
C THR A 233 9.53 -21.55 -16.86
N SER A 234 10.78 -21.54 -16.40
CA SER A 234 11.92 -20.91 -17.04
C SER A 234 11.93 -21.17 -18.54
N THR A 235 11.92 -20.10 -19.33
CA THR A 235 12.45 -20.09 -20.70
C THR A 235 13.98 -20.26 -20.64
N THR A 236 14.42 -21.41 -20.16
CA THR A 236 15.79 -21.87 -20.40
C THR A 236 15.84 -22.21 -21.88
N GLY A 237 16.46 -21.32 -22.66
CA GLY A 237 16.65 -21.47 -24.09
C GLY A 237 17.12 -22.89 -24.42
N ARG A 238 16.25 -23.63 -25.11
CA ARG A 238 16.60 -24.90 -25.72
C ARG A 238 17.60 -24.59 -26.82
N GLU A 239 18.86 -24.86 -26.54
CA GLU A 239 19.93 -24.83 -27.54
C GLU A 239 19.53 -25.72 -28.72
N GLN A 240 19.36 -25.10 -29.87
CA GLN A 240 18.95 -25.75 -31.11
C GLN A 240 20.17 -26.51 -31.66
N PRO A 241 20.12 -27.83 -31.91
CA PRO A 241 21.23 -28.49 -32.57
C PRO A 241 21.27 -28.03 -34.03
N LEU A 242 22.46 -27.63 -34.48
CA LEU A 242 22.75 -27.27 -35.87
C LEU A 242 22.45 -28.47 -36.80
N PRO A 243 21.78 -28.25 -37.95
CA PRO A 243 21.55 -29.30 -38.94
C PRO A 243 22.84 -29.63 -39.73
N PRO A 244 22.93 -30.85 -40.30
CA PRO A 244 24.12 -31.37 -40.98
C PRO A 244 24.43 -30.66 -42.31
#